data_AF-A0A075UTC2-F1
#
_entry.id   AF-A0A075UTC2-F1
#
_cell.length_a   1.000
_cell.length_b   1.000
_cell.length_c   1.000
_cell.angle_alpha   90.00
_cell.angle_beta   90.00
_cell.angle_gamma   90.00
#
_symmetry.space_group_name_H-M   'P 1'
#
loop_
_entity.id
_entity.type
_entity.pdbx_description
1 polymer ?
#
loop_
_entity_poly.entity_id
_entity_poly.type
_entity_poly.pdbx_seq_one_letter_code
_entity_poly.pdbx_strand_id
1 'polypeptide(L)'
;MSDEEDLQPLLKYAREGCVGLSVVVVVAEMKAGRGATFTEMTTALLSVVGELIDRGAVPGDLVDEEPCFVAWSGSKSEILGRLACEIKTLGGIPATGEVCWIHDPAATEFTTSHL
;
A
#
# COMPACT_ATOMS: atom_id res chain seq x y z
N MET A 1 1.09 -1.10 -21.29
CA MET A 1 1.99 -0.56 -20.25
C MET A 1 2.13 -1.68 -19.25
N SER A 2 3.35 -2.13 -18.99
CA SER A 2 3.57 -3.30 -18.13
C SER A 2 3.38 -2.87 -16.68
N ASP A 3 2.73 -3.71 -15.85
CA ASP A 3 2.49 -3.43 -14.42
C ASP A 3 3.75 -2.97 -13.66
N GLU A 4 4.94 -3.37 -14.15
CA GLU A 4 6.25 -2.93 -13.69
C GLU A 4 6.45 -1.40 -13.72
N GLU A 5 6.05 -0.70 -14.79
CA GLU A 5 6.31 0.74 -14.96
C GLU A 5 5.47 1.60 -14.00
N ASP A 6 4.27 1.13 -13.64
CA ASP A 6 3.34 1.84 -12.77
C ASP A 6 3.65 1.60 -11.27
N LEU A 7 4.29 0.48 -10.93
CA LEU A 7 4.64 0.12 -9.54
C LEU A 7 6.01 0.64 -9.09
N GLN A 8 6.97 0.77 -10.01
CA GLN A 8 8.33 1.25 -9.69
C GLN A 8 8.34 2.61 -8.96
N PRO A 9 7.54 3.62 -9.37
CA PRO A 9 7.43 4.87 -8.62
C PRO A 9 6.91 4.68 -7.20
N LEU A 10 5.90 3.82 -6.99
CA LEU A 10 5.34 3.55 -5.66
C LEU A 10 6.37 2.93 -4.72
N LEU A 11 7.13 1.96 -5.22
CA LEU A 11 8.20 1.32 -4.45
C LEU A 11 9.30 2.30 -4.11
N LYS A 12 9.69 3.18 -5.05
CA LYS A 12 10.67 4.23 -4.77
C LYS A 12 10.19 5.16 -3.63
N TYR A 13 8.94 5.59 -3.66
CA TYR A 13 8.40 6.42 -2.58
C TYR A 13 8.28 5.67 -1.25
N ALA A 14 7.88 4.39 -1.28
CA ALA A 14 7.76 3.55 -0.08
C ALA A 14 9.13 3.26 0.57
N ARG A 15 10.21 3.37 -0.20
CA ARG A 15 11.60 3.29 0.27
C ARG A 15 12.09 4.60 0.88
N GLU A 16 11.71 5.74 0.30
CA GLU A 16 12.10 7.06 0.80
C GLU A 16 11.25 7.49 2.02
N GLY A 17 10.08 6.88 2.23
CA GLY A 17 9.19 7.11 3.38
C GLY A 17 7.92 6.25 3.34
N CYS A 18 6.95 6.52 4.22
CA CYS A 18 5.66 5.83 4.18
C CYS A 18 4.73 6.43 3.11
N VAL A 19 4.15 5.59 2.26
CA VAL A 19 3.22 5.99 1.21
C VAL A 19 1.79 5.70 1.64
N GLY A 20 0.95 6.73 1.68
CA GLY A 20 -0.46 6.55 1.98
C GLY A 20 -1.18 5.75 0.89
N LEU A 21 -2.16 4.95 1.28
CA LEU A 21 -2.96 4.12 0.35
C LEU A 21 -3.60 4.92 -0.80
N SER A 22 -3.86 6.23 -0.62
CA SER A 22 -4.40 7.10 -1.67
C SER A 22 -3.53 7.18 -2.93
N VAL A 23 -2.20 7.03 -2.81
CA VAL A 23 -1.31 6.99 -3.99
C VAL A 23 -1.44 5.66 -4.73
N VAL A 24 -1.67 4.57 -3.99
CA VAL A 24 -1.92 3.23 -4.55
C VAL A 24 -3.28 3.17 -5.24
N VAL A 25 -4.28 3.91 -4.73
CA VAL A 25 -5.60 4.08 -5.36
C VAL A 25 -5.48 4.61 -6.77
N VAL A 26 -4.63 5.60 -7.04
CA VAL A 26 -4.44 6.15 -8.40
C VAL A 26 -3.99 5.07 -9.40
N VAL A 27 -3.06 4.20 -8.99
CA VAL A 27 -2.63 3.08 -9.84
C VAL A 27 -3.75 2.07 -10.04
N ALA A 28 -4.51 1.78 -8.99
CA ALA A 28 -5.65 0.89 -9.09
C ALA A 28 -6.78 1.47 -9.97
N GLU A 29 -7.00 2.79 -9.99
CA GLU A 29 -7.97 3.46 -10.86
C GLU A 29 -7.58 3.33 -12.34
N MET A 30 -6.28 3.50 -12.62
CA MET A 30 -5.74 3.28 -13.97
C MET A 30 -5.94 1.83 -14.43
N LYS A 31 -5.75 0.85 -13.54
CA LYS A 31 -5.98 -0.57 -13.84
C LYS A 31 -7.47 -0.92 -13.99
N ALA A 32 -8.33 -0.40 -13.13
CA ALA A 32 -9.76 -0.68 -13.13
C ALA A 32 -10.48 -0.01 -14.32
N GLY A 33 -9.95 1.10 -14.82
CA GLY A 33 -10.50 1.85 -15.94
C GLY A 33 -11.62 2.81 -15.54
N ARG A 34 -11.95 3.72 -16.46
CA ARG A 34 -12.98 4.74 -16.23
C ARG A 34 -14.36 4.11 -16.01
N GLY A 35 -15.03 4.54 -14.95
CA GLY A 35 -16.39 4.08 -14.62
C GLY A 35 -16.44 2.75 -13.86
N ALA A 36 -15.29 2.25 -13.39
CA ALA A 36 -15.24 1.09 -12.53
C ALA A 36 -16.15 1.25 -11.30
N THR A 37 -16.88 0.18 -10.99
CA THR A 37 -17.70 0.09 -9.79
C THR A 37 -16.82 0.04 -8.53
N PHE A 38 -17.42 0.30 -7.37
CA PHE A 38 -16.73 0.18 -6.09
C PHE A 38 -16.08 -1.20 -5.88
N THR A 39 -16.75 -2.28 -6.31
CA THR A 39 -16.22 -3.65 -6.21
C THR A 39 -15.04 -3.90 -7.13
N GLU A 40 -15.12 -3.43 -8.38
CA GLU A 40 -14.01 -3.54 -9.35
C GLU A 40 -12.80 -2.74 -8.88
N MET A 41 -13.04 -1.53 -8.38
CA MET A 41 -12.01 -0.66 -7.85
C MET A 41 -11.35 -1.24 -6.58
N THR A 42 -12.15 -1.82 -5.68
CA THR A 42 -11.63 -2.54 -4.50
C THR A 42 -10.79 -3.75 -4.91
N THR A 43 -11.22 -4.50 -5.93
CA THR A 43 -10.48 -5.66 -6.44
C THR A 43 -9.15 -5.23 -7.05
N ALA A 44 -9.14 -4.17 -7.86
CA ALA A 44 -7.92 -3.61 -8.44
C ALA A 44 -6.96 -3.11 -7.34
N LEU A 45 -7.48 -2.42 -6.32
CA LEU A 45 -6.67 -1.94 -5.20
C LEU A 45 -6.01 -3.07 -4.41
N LEU A 46 -6.77 -4.13 -4.09
CA LEU A 46 -6.23 -5.31 -3.40
C LEU A 46 -5.19 -6.04 -4.27
N SER A 47 -5.36 -6.07 -5.59
CA SER A 47 -4.35 -6.63 -6.51
C SER A 47 -3.05 -5.84 -6.45
N VAL A 48 -3.12 -4.50 -6.55
CA VAL A 48 -1.94 -3.63 -6.50
C VAL A 48 -1.22 -3.75 -5.15
N VAL A 49 -1.95 -3.71 -4.03
CA VAL A 49 -1.35 -3.92 -2.70
C VAL A 49 -0.72 -5.31 -2.58
N GLY A 50 -1.38 -6.34 -3.11
CA GLY A 50 -0.84 -7.69 -3.13
C GLY A 50 0.47 -7.79 -3.92
N GLU A 51 0.56 -7.10 -5.06
CA GLU A 51 1.76 -7.01 -5.90
C GLU A 51 2.90 -6.25 -5.20
N LEU A 52 2.60 -5.26 -4.37
CA LEU A 52 3.58 -4.55 -3.54
C LEU A 52 4.11 -5.45 -2.41
N ILE A 53 3.24 -6.22 -1.76
CA ILE A 53 3.64 -7.19 -0.72
C ILE A 53 4.57 -8.26 -1.29
N ASP A 54 4.26 -8.80 -2.47
CA ASP A 54 5.12 -9.79 -3.14
C ASP A 54 6.53 -9.26 -3.44
N ARG A 55 6.67 -7.92 -3.50
CA ARG A 55 7.93 -7.22 -3.75
C ARG A 55 8.63 -6.72 -2.48
N GLY A 56 8.10 -7.08 -1.30
CA GLY A 56 8.71 -6.79 0.00
C GLY A 56 8.11 -5.59 0.74
N ALA A 57 7.14 -4.88 0.15
CA ALA A 57 6.47 -3.80 0.85
C ALA A 57 5.55 -4.33 1.96
N VAL A 58 5.47 -3.62 3.07
CA VAL A 58 4.63 -3.95 4.21
C VAL A 58 3.56 -2.87 4.42
N PRO A 59 2.27 -3.24 4.45
CA PRO A 59 1.23 -2.36 4.93
C PRO A 59 1.32 -2.18 6.44
N GLY A 60 0.94 -1.01 6.94
CA GLY A 60 1.00 -0.68 8.36
C GLY A 60 0.28 0.61 8.72
N ASP A 61 0.35 0.94 9.99
CA ASP A 61 -0.24 2.15 10.58
C ASP A 61 0.89 3.16 10.88
N LEU A 62 0.66 4.44 10.58
CA LEU A 62 1.48 5.51 11.14
C LEU A 62 1.03 5.78 12.58
N VAL A 63 2.00 5.86 13.49
CA VAL A 63 1.76 6.14 14.91
C VAL A 63 2.59 7.34 15.34
N ASP A 64 2.13 8.06 16.35
CA ASP A 64 2.82 9.25 16.87
C ASP A 64 4.05 8.90 17.75
N GLU A 65 4.28 7.61 18.03
CA GLU A 65 5.37 7.09 18.85
C GLU A 65 6.51 6.51 17.99
N GLU A 66 7.74 6.39 18.51
CA GLU A 66 8.81 5.69 17.78
C GLU A 66 8.73 4.16 18.01
N PRO A 67 8.78 3.34 16.95
CA PRO A 67 8.89 3.71 15.54
C PRO A 67 7.58 4.28 14.98
N CYS A 68 7.67 5.36 14.20
CA CYS A 68 6.52 6.10 13.65
C CYS A 68 5.68 5.32 12.61
N PHE A 69 6.00 4.04 12.40
CA PHE A 69 5.30 3.11 11.54
C PHE A 69 5.29 1.72 12.18
N VAL A 70 4.11 1.12 12.24
CA VAL A 70 3.91 -0.25 12.74
C VAL A 70 3.36 -1.10 11.60
N ALA A 71 4.21 -1.99 11.07
CA ALA A 71 3.79 -2.96 10.06
C ALA A 71 2.68 -3.87 10.61
N TRP A 72 1.67 -4.13 9.80
CA TRP A 72 0.65 -5.12 10.14
C TRP A 72 1.27 -6.52 10.16
N SER A 73 0.92 -7.28 11.19
CA SER A 73 1.34 -8.67 11.31
C SER A 73 0.41 -9.60 10.51
N GLY A 74 0.96 -10.72 10.05
CA GLY A 74 0.20 -11.78 9.39
C GLY A 74 0.68 -12.07 7.97
N SER A 75 0.03 -13.05 7.35
CA SER A 75 0.22 -13.41 5.95
C SER A 75 -0.37 -12.36 5.01
N LYS A 76 0.09 -12.35 3.76
CA LYS A 76 -0.48 -11.53 2.68
C LYS A 76 -2.01 -11.64 2.61
N SER A 77 -2.56 -12.85 2.72
CA SER A 77 -4.01 -13.09 2.69
C SER A 77 -4.74 -12.46 3.87
N GLU A 78 -4.16 -12.49 5.07
CA GLU A 78 -4.76 -11.88 6.26
C GLU A 78 -4.73 -10.36 6.15
N ILE A 79 -3.62 -9.80 5.67
CA ILE A 79 -3.44 -8.36 5.43
C ILE A 79 -4.43 -7.86 4.38
N LEU A 80 -4.55 -8.54 3.24
CA LEU A 80 -5.51 -8.17 2.19
C LEU A 80 -6.96 -8.34 2.67
N GLY A 81 -7.24 -9.36 3.49
CA GLY A 81 -8.54 -9.56 4.12
C GLY A 81 -8.91 -8.42 5.07
N ARG A 82 -7.98 -7.98 5.92
CA ARG A 82 -8.15 -6.80 6.79
C ARG A 82 -8.44 -5.56 5.96
N LEU A 83 -7.63 -5.29 4.94
CA LEU A 83 -7.78 -4.13 4.06
C LEU A 83 -9.15 -4.10 3.35
N ALA A 84 -9.59 -5.25 2.83
CA ALA A 84 -10.91 -5.38 2.21
C ALA A 84 -12.06 -5.06 3.18
N CYS A 85 -11.94 -5.50 4.44
CA CYS A 85 -12.92 -5.20 5.48
C CYS A 85 -12.95 -3.70 5.83
N GLU A 86 -11.80 -3.05 5.93
CA GLU A 86 -11.70 -1.62 6.23
C GLU A 86 -12.27 -0.76 5.11
N ILE A 87 -11.94 -1.05 3.84
CA ILE A 87 -12.52 -0.38 2.67
C ILE A 87 -14.04 -0.55 2.62
N LYS A 88 -14.53 -1.76 2.88
CA LYS A 88 -15.98 -2.02 2.94
C LYS A 88 -16.65 -1.24 4.07
N THR A 89 -16.00 -1.11 5.21
CA THR A 89 -16.51 -0.36 6.38
C THR A 89 -16.57 1.13 6.10
N LEU A 90 -15.57 1.66 5.39
CA LEU A 90 -15.53 3.06 4.95
C LEU A 90 -16.68 3.39 3.99
N GLY A 91 -17.15 2.41 3.23
CA GLY A 91 -18.27 2.58 2.29
C GLY A 91 -17.92 3.38 1.03
N GLY A 92 -16.64 3.63 0.80
CA GLY A 92 -16.11 4.41 -0.32
C GLY A 92 -14.61 4.14 -0.54
N ILE A 93 -14.08 4.61 -1.68
CA ILE A 93 -12.67 4.47 -1.99
C ILE A 93 -11.87 5.43 -1.10
N PRO A 94 -10.82 4.97 -0.40
CA PRO A 94 -10.07 5.80 0.54
C PRO A 94 -9.38 6.96 -0.19
N ALA A 95 -9.71 8.19 0.21
CA ALA A 95 -9.20 9.41 -0.42
C ALA A 95 -7.87 9.87 0.20
N THR A 96 -7.53 9.40 1.39
CA THR A 96 -6.32 9.78 2.13
C THR A 96 -5.82 8.60 2.98
N GLY A 97 -4.63 8.70 3.62
CA GLY A 97 -3.99 7.65 4.44
C GLY A 97 -4.74 7.20 5.70
N GLU A 98 -6.08 7.15 5.62
CA GLU A 98 -7.06 6.81 6.66
C GLU A 98 -7.18 5.30 6.88
N VAL A 99 -6.70 4.49 5.94
CA VAL A 99 -6.83 3.03 5.99
C VAL A 99 -5.48 2.39 6.31
N CYS A 100 -4.47 2.61 5.48
CA CYS A 100 -3.12 2.13 5.76
C CYS A 100 -2.03 2.92 5.02
N TRP A 101 -0.80 2.63 5.41
CA TRP A 101 0.42 3.13 4.82
C TRP A 101 1.25 1.96 4.32
N ILE A 102 1.94 2.15 3.20
CA ILE A 102 2.83 1.16 2.60
C ILE A 102 4.27 1.64 2.81
N HIS A 103 5.10 0.77 3.36
CA HIS A 103 6.53 1.01 3.55
C HIS A 103 7.35 -0.15 2.96
N ASP A 104 8.51 0.12 2.36
CA ASP A 104 9.46 -0.92 1.94
C ASP A 104 10.66 -0.94 2.91
N PRO A 105 10.74 -1.92 3.82
CA PRO A 105 11.79 -2.01 4.82
C PRO A 105 13.16 -2.35 4.21
N ALA A 106 13.24 -2.77 2.95
CA ALA A 106 14.51 -2.98 2.27
C ALA A 106 15.28 -1.66 2.03
N ALA A 107 14.64 -0.50 2.20
CA ALA A 107 15.31 0.80 2.19
C ALA A 107 16.11 1.11 3.46
N THR A 108 15.69 0.56 4.58
CA THR A 108 16.22 0.90 5.91
C THR A 108 17.54 0.19 6.23
N GLU A 109 18.02 -0.72 5.37
CA GLU A 109 19.32 -1.39 5.54
C GLU A 109 20.54 -0.50 5.14
N PHE A 110 20.34 0.75 4.69
CA PHE A 110 21.44 1.65 4.33
C PHE A 110 21.85 2.69 5.39
N THR A 111 21.42 2.53 6.64
CA THR A 111 21.90 3.41 7.74
C THR A 111 22.36 2.62 8.96
N THR A 112 23.26 1.66 8.76
CA THR A 112 24.11 1.19 9.87
C THR A 112 25.51 0.86 9.39
N SER A 113 26.18 1.83 8.77
CA SER A 113 27.65 1.85 8.66
C SER A 113 28.12 3.22 8.21
N HIS A 114 28.43 4.10 9.17
CA HIS A 114 29.72 4.80 9.18
C HIS A 114 29.91 5.59 10.49
N LEU A 115 30.88 5.07 11.26
CA LEU A 115 31.76 5.69 12.27
C LEU A 115 31.16 6.15 13.61
#